data_AF-A0A8J3RMA6-F1
#
_entry.id   AF-A0A8J3RMA6-F1
#
_cell.length_a   1.000
_cell.length_b   1.000
_cell.length_c   1.000
_cell.angle_alpha   90.00
_cell.angle_beta   90.00
_cell.angle_gamma   90.00
#
_symmetry.space_group_name_H-M   'P 1'
#
loop_
_entity.id
_entity.type
_entity.pdbx_description
1 polymer ?
#
loop_
_entity_poly.entity_id
_entity_poly.type
_entity_poly.pdbx_seq_one_letter_code
_entity_poly.pdbx_strand_id
1 'polypeptide(L)'
;MRRLFPSVIVLVLFLAACTESRPSGGSTPRPGTPTSTPGTTPSATPPATPSAGPEGCPNHPTPACTGVPPGTELRRLKPNYAGGTYRVTKDGTVLDGVHVSGDLLITAHDVVIKNSRIDGGVQDWYENKGYSFTITDSTVGPEKGCLTAPGIQTADFTAKRVHIRGHGDGFSVSGDNVRIEDSYVILCSNPGDHGDGIQTIGAGKGLVVHHTTFDQRYAKDVTSPIFLVDPGTVDVEVTSNLVMGGTYSMRLLHARGKQVMKDNSVVDKSWEYGPLVVDCAKVDFSGNKLVTIDDDYRITSVVSPLKCE
;
A
#
# COMPACT_ATOMS: atom_id res chain seq x y z
N MET A 1 -26.18 42.12 14.57
CA MET A 1 -27.64 42.31 14.77
C MET A 1 -28.38 41.21 14.01
N ARG A 2 -29.36 40.57 14.68
CA ARG A 2 -30.35 39.55 14.23
C ARG A 2 -29.74 38.17 13.87
N ARG A 3 -29.83 37.12 14.71
CA ARG A 3 -30.93 36.33 15.38
C ARG A 3 -31.03 34.96 14.67
N LEU A 4 -30.54 33.85 15.25
CA LEU A 4 -31.21 32.89 16.17
C LEU A 4 -32.35 32.04 15.52
N PHE A 5 -31.97 30.86 14.98
CA PHE A 5 -32.40 29.44 15.22
C PHE A 5 -33.76 29.06 15.90
N PRO A 6 -34.21 27.76 15.82
CA PRO A 6 -35.47 27.30 15.19
C PRO A 6 -36.45 26.54 16.12
N SER A 7 -37.59 26.04 15.61
CA SER A 7 -38.47 24.94 16.13
C SER A 7 -39.82 24.96 15.36
N VAL A 8 -40.65 23.93 15.15
CA VAL A 8 -40.81 22.52 15.60
C VAL A 8 -41.87 21.84 14.68
N ILE A 9 -41.80 20.50 14.66
CA ILE A 9 -42.64 19.45 14.05
C ILE A 9 -44.15 19.52 14.35
N VAL A 10 -45.01 19.10 13.40
CA VAL A 10 -46.29 18.38 13.70
C VAL A 10 -46.54 17.29 12.65
N LEU A 11 -46.66 16.04 13.14
CA LEU A 11 -47.06 14.81 12.45
C LEU A 11 -48.50 14.47 12.90
N VAL A 12 -49.41 14.14 11.98
CA VAL A 12 -50.78 13.70 12.30
C VAL A 12 -51.00 12.29 11.74
N LEU A 13 -51.13 11.32 12.65
CA LEU A 13 -51.68 9.98 12.40
C LEU A 13 -53.20 10.01 12.64
N PHE A 14 -53.97 9.34 11.80
CA PHE A 14 -55.35 8.93 12.09
C PHE A 14 -55.44 7.40 12.03
N LEU A 15 -55.77 6.79 13.18
CA LEU A 15 -56.36 5.45 13.29
C LEU A 15 -57.88 5.60 13.33
N ALA A 16 -58.60 4.72 12.63
CA ALA A 16 -59.99 4.39 12.92
C ALA A 16 -60.24 2.91 12.65
N ALA A 17 -60.79 2.23 13.66
CA ALA A 17 -61.28 0.86 13.62
C ALA A 17 -62.82 0.88 13.63
N CYS A 18 -63.47 -0.13 13.02
CA CYS A 18 -64.78 -0.67 13.43
C CYS A 18 -65.14 -1.97 12.69
N THR A 19 -65.22 -3.04 13.47
CA THR A 19 -66.09 -4.24 13.51
C THR A 19 -67.04 -4.63 12.35
N GLU A 20 -66.83 -5.88 11.87
CA GLU A 20 -67.71 -7.07 11.99
C GLU A 20 -69.01 -7.23 11.15
N SER A 21 -69.07 -8.29 10.34
CA SER A 21 -70.24 -9.20 10.23
C SER A 21 -69.92 -10.41 9.34
N ARG A 22 -70.38 -11.60 9.79
CA ARG A 22 -70.30 -12.90 9.10
C ARG A 22 -71.71 -13.26 8.62
N PRO A 23 -71.86 -13.99 7.49
CA PRO A 23 -72.53 -15.28 7.61
C PRO A 23 -71.95 -16.41 6.73
N SER A 24 -72.50 -17.58 6.99
CA SER A 24 -72.14 -18.95 6.66
C SER A 24 -72.44 -19.41 5.22
N GLY A 25 -71.67 -20.39 4.74
CA GLY A 25 -72.24 -21.58 4.08
C GLY A 25 -72.02 -21.74 2.57
N GLY A 26 -71.11 -22.64 2.19
CA GLY A 26 -70.98 -23.13 0.81
C GLY A 26 -69.82 -24.11 0.65
N SER A 27 -70.07 -25.39 0.87
CA SER A 27 -69.11 -26.48 0.67
C SER A 27 -69.04 -26.91 -0.79
N THR A 28 -67.87 -26.79 -1.43
CA THR A 28 -67.56 -27.37 -2.74
C THR A 28 -66.32 -28.28 -2.66
N PRO A 29 -66.25 -29.36 -3.47
CA PRO A 29 -65.23 -30.39 -3.32
C PRO A 29 -63.87 -29.96 -3.88
N ARG A 30 -62.83 -30.33 -3.14
CA ARG A 30 -61.41 -30.12 -3.39
C ARG A 30 -60.90 -30.83 -4.66
N PRO A 31 -60.29 -30.13 -5.63
CA PRO A 31 -59.41 -30.75 -6.63
C PRO A 31 -58.08 -31.17 -5.98
N GLY A 32 -57.59 -32.35 -6.34
CA GLY A 32 -56.38 -32.96 -5.79
C GLY A 32 -55.12 -32.12 -5.97
N THR A 33 -54.27 -32.17 -4.95
CA THR A 33 -52.92 -31.59 -4.93
C THR A 33 -52.07 -32.16 -6.06
N PRO A 34 -51.38 -31.35 -6.90
CA PRO A 34 -50.28 -31.85 -7.69
C PRO A 34 -49.11 -32.17 -6.75
N THR A 35 -48.65 -33.42 -6.78
CA THR A 35 -47.41 -33.84 -6.15
C THR A 35 -46.25 -33.08 -6.80
N SER A 36 -45.64 -32.14 -6.08
CA SER A 36 -44.40 -31.50 -6.52
C SER A 36 -43.25 -32.50 -6.42
N THR A 37 -42.71 -32.88 -7.57
CA THR A 37 -41.41 -33.54 -7.68
C THR A 37 -40.35 -32.69 -6.94
N PRO A 38 -39.47 -33.29 -6.10
CA PRO A 38 -38.36 -32.57 -5.52
C PRO A 38 -37.47 -32.03 -6.65
N GLY A 39 -37.50 -30.71 -6.85
CA GLY A 39 -36.55 -30.04 -7.72
C GLY A 39 -35.16 -30.22 -7.14
N THR A 40 -34.26 -30.79 -7.92
CA THR A 40 -32.83 -30.80 -7.62
C THR A 40 -32.35 -29.36 -7.57
N THR A 41 -32.25 -28.81 -6.36
CA THR A 41 -31.58 -27.53 -6.10
C THR A 41 -30.19 -27.61 -6.75
N PRO A 42 -29.81 -26.69 -7.65
CA PRO A 42 -28.43 -26.61 -8.09
C PRO A 42 -27.59 -26.33 -6.85
N SER A 43 -26.75 -27.31 -6.51
CA SER A 43 -25.76 -27.16 -5.44
C SER A 43 -24.88 -25.98 -5.81
N ALA A 44 -24.97 -24.90 -5.03
CA ALA A 44 -24.09 -23.76 -5.19
C ALA A 44 -22.66 -24.26 -5.03
N THR A 45 -21.91 -24.25 -6.13
CA THR A 45 -20.46 -24.47 -6.10
C THR A 45 -19.88 -23.51 -5.07
N PRO A 46 -19.13 -24.00 -4.07
CA PRO A 46 -18.45 -23.14 -3.12
C PRO A 46 -17.63 -22.09 -3.87
N PRO A 47 -17.60 -20.82 -3.43
CA PRO A 47 -16.70 -19.83 -4.01
C PRO A 47 -15.29 -20.42 -4.02
N ALA A 48 -14.63 -20.41 -5.18
CA ALA A 48 -13.24 -20.83 -5.28
C ALA A 48 -12.45 -20.06 -4.23
N THR A 49 -11.80 -20.79 -3.31
CA THR A 49 -10.87 -20.22 -2.36
C THR A 49 -9.83 -19.43 -3.16
N PRO A 50 -9.60 -18.13 -2.86
CA PRO A 50 -8.56 -17.39 -3.55
C PRO A 50 -7.24 -18.15 -3.37
N SER A 51 -6.56 -18.42 -4.49
CA SER A 51 -5.23 -19.00 -4.50
C SER A 51 -4.39 -18.22 -3.49
N ALA A 52 -3.85 -18.90 -2.48
CA ALA A 52 -2.89 -18.28 -1.58
C ALA A 52 -1.79 -17.65 -2.45
N GLY A 53 -1.53 -16.36 -2.26
CA GLY A 53 -0.34 -15.74 -2.83
C GLY A 53 0.91 -16.51 -2.40
N PRO A 54 2.04 -16.35 -3.11
CA PRO A 54 3.28 -17.03 -2.75
C PRO A 54 3.58 -16.86 -1.25
N GLU A 55 3.84 -17.98 -0.56
CA GLU A 55 4.21 -18.01 0.85
C GLU A 55 5.55 -17.27 1.06
N GLY A 56 5.47 -15.95 1.30
CA GLY A 56 6.62 -15.09 1.62
C GLY A 56 7.66 -14.94 0.50
N CYS A 57 8.57 -13.99 0.69
CA CYS A 57 9.82 -13.94 -0.06
C CYS A 57 10.86 -14.75 0.75
N PRO A 58 11.34 -15.91 0.27
CA PRO A 58 12.26 -16.77 1.03
C PRO A 58 13.65 -16.15 1.24
N ASN A 59 14.01 -15.18 0.39
CA ASN A 59 15.16 -14.29 0.54
C ASN A 59 14.64 -12.84 0.58
N HIS A 60 15.55 -11.85 0.48
CA HIS A 60 15.13 -10.46 0.25
C HIS A 60 14.17 -10.35 -0.94
N PRO A 61 13.18 -9.45 -0.89
CA PRO A 61 12.17 -9.38 -1.93
C PRO A 61 12.75 -9.04 -3.29
N THR A 62 12.15 -9.63 -4.32
CA THR A 62 12.48 -9.41 -5.74
C THR A 62 11.20 -9.26 -6.53
N PRO A 63 11.25 -8.87 -7.82
CA PRO A 63 10.07 -8.87 -8.69
C PRO A 63 9.36 -10.23 -8.80
N ALA A 64 10.04 -11.34 -8.49
CA ALA A 64 9.46 -12.68 -8.61
C ALA A 64 8.49 -13.04 -7.45
N CYS A 65 8.61 -12.37 -6.29
CA CYS A 65 7.77 -12.62 -5.11
C CYS A 65 6.99 -11.37 -4.65
N THR A 66 7.06 -10.29 -5.41
CA THR A 66 6.37 -9.02 -5.14
C THR A 66 5.61 -8.55 -6.36
N GLY A 67 4.65 -7.64 -6.16
CA GLY A 67 3.81 -7.15 -7.23
C GLY A 67 2.60 -8.05 -7.48
N VAL A 68 1.94 -7.82 -8.61
CA VAL A 68 0.79 -8.62 -9.03
C VAL A 68 1.20 -10.08 -9.19
N PRO A 69 0.52 -11.05 -8.54
CA PRO A 69 0.86 -12.46 -8.69
C PRO A 69 0.75 -12.89 -10.17
N PRO A 70 1.70 -13.69 -10.69
CA PRO A 70 1.64 -14.20 -12.05
C PRO A 70 0.32 -14.92 -12.33
N GLY A 71 -0.27 -14.66 -13.51
CA GLY A 71 -1.55 -15.25 -13.91
C GLY A 71 -2.80 -14.58 -13.33
N THR A 72 -2.65 -13.52 -12.52
CA THR A 72 -3.80 -12.74 -12.05
C THR A 72 -4.53 -12.09 -13.24
N GLU A 73 -5.82 -12.37 -13.37
CA GLU A 73 -6.68 -11.66 -14.32
C GLU A 73 -7.02 -10.27 -13.77
N LEU A 74 -6.63 -9.22 -14.50
CA LEU A 74 -6.85 -7.84 -14.09
C LEU A 74 -8.06 -7.22 -14.79
N ARG A 75 -9.05 -6.82 -14.00
CA ARG A 75 -10.17 -6.01 -14.49
C ARG A 75 -9.77 -4.55 -14.56
N ARG A 76 -9.68 -4.01 -15.78
CA ARG A 76 -9.43 -2.58 -15.98
C ARG A 76 -10.55 -1.73 -15.42
N LEU A 77 -10.20 -0.78 -14.56
CA LEU A 77 -11.11 0.25 -14.06
C LEU A 77 -11.10 1.47 -14.98
N LYS A 78 -12.28 2.02 -15.24
CA LYS A 78 -12.39 3.30 -15.95
C LYS A 78 -12.13 4.43 -14.96
N PRO A 79 -11.28 5.42 -15.30
CA PRO A 79 -11.13 6.63 -14.50
C PRO A 79 -12.49 7.25 -14.18
N ASN A 80 -12.64 7.74 -12.95
CA ASN A 80 -13.87 8.37 -12.45
C ASN A 80 -13.58 9.75 -11.84
N TYR A 81 -12.37 10.26 -12.02
CA TYR A 81 -11.90 11.53 -11.49
C TYR A 81 -11.02 12.27 -12.51
N ALA A 82 -10.60 13.50 -12.18
CA ALA A 82 -9.78 14.33 -13.04
C ALA A 82 -8.43 13.67 -13.40
N GLY A 83 -7.80 14.10 -14.50
CA GLY A 83 -6.43 13.67 -14.83
C GLY A 83 -6.26 12.19 -15.21
N GLY A 84 -7.34 11.44 -15.43
CA GLY A 84 -7.26 10.00 -15.66
C GLY A 84 -7.14 9.16 -14.38
N THR A 85 -7.39 9.77 -13.22
CA THR A 85 -7.36 9.13 -11.90
C THR A 85 -8.59 8.26 -11.65
N TYR A 86 -8.38 7.16 -10.90
CA TYR A 86 -9.45 6.41 -10.25
C TYR A 86 -9.51 6.80 -8.77
N ARG A 87 -10.63 7.38 -8.35
CA ARG A 87 -10.89 7.83 -6.97
C ARG A 87 -11.81 6.86 -6.24
N VAL A 88 -11.38 6.42 -5.06
CA VAL A 88 -12.16 5.62 -4.11
C VAL A 88 -12.80 6.52 -3.07
N THR A 89 -14.12 6.45 -2.91
CA THR A 89 -14.89 7.36 -2.04
C THR A 89 -15.73 6.66 -0.97
N LYS A 90 -15.69 5.33 -0.92
CA LYS A 90 -16.46 4.53 0.05
C LYS A 90 -15.53 3.77 0.98
N ASP A 91 -15.73 3.93 2.29
CA ASP A 91 -14.96 3.23 3.31
C ASP A 91 -15.06 1.71 3.16
N GLY A 92 -13.99 1.00 3.48
CA GLY A 92 -13.91 -0.46 3.38
C GLY A 92 -13.94 -0.99 1.94
N THR A 93 -13.73 -0.14 0.93
CA THR A 93 -13.68 -0.59 -0.47
C THR A 93 -12.54 -1.58 -0.66
N VAL A 94 -12.82 -2.68 -1.35
CA VAL A 94 -11.82 -3.68 -1.74
C VAL A 94 -11.60 -3.61 -3.25
N LEU A 95 -10.37 -3.31 -3.65
CA LEU A 95 -9.87 -3.40 -5.00
C LEU A 95 -9.02 -4.67 -5.12
N ASP A 96 -9.58 -5.71 -5.75
CA ASP A 96 -8.94 -7.02 -5.92
C ASP A 96 -8.87 -7.37 -7.39
N GLY A 97 -7.68 -7.67 -7.90
CA GLY A 97 -7.49 -8.05 -9.30
C GLY A 97 -7.85 -6.92 -10.26
N VAL A 98 -7.48 -5.67 -9.97
CA VAL A 98 -7.82 -4.52 -10.82
C VAL A 98 -6.61 -3.89 -11.49
N HIS A 99 -6.85 -3.28 -12.66
CA HIS A 99 -5.89 -2.44 -13.36
C HIS A 99 -6.37 -0.98 -13.41
N VAL A 100 -5.65 -0.08 -12.74
CA VAL A 100 -5.82 1.38 -12.82
C VAL A 100 -4.74 1.93 -13.76
N SER A 101 -5.14 2.53 -14.88
CA SER A 101 -4.20 3.01 -15.91
C SER A 101 -3.56 4.37 -15.63
N GLY A 102 -3.93 5.01 -14.52
CA GLY A 102 -3.37 6.27 -14.04
C GLY A 102 -3.23 6.23 -12.53
N ASP A 103 -3.41 7.36 -11.86
CA ASP A 103 -3.29 7.42 -10.40
C ASP A 103 -4.49 6.78 -9.69
N LEU A 104 -4.22 6.25 -8.49
CA LEU A 104 -5.22 5.80 -7.54
C LEU A 104 -5.30 6.80 -6.39
N LEU A 105 -6.42 7.50 -6.30
CA LEU A 105 -6.71 8.47 -5.25
C LEU A 105 -7.65 7.85 -4.21
N ILE A 106 -7.19 7.72 -2.98
CA ILE A 106 -7.95 7.21 -1.86
C ILE A 106 -8.55 8.38 -1.08
N THR A 107 -9.89 8.46 -1.05
CA THR A 107 -10.62 9.43 -0.22
C THR A 107 -11.68 8.74 0.64
N ALA A 108 -11.31 7.60 1.21
CA ALA A 108 -12.11 6.74 2.06
C ALA A 108 -11.21 5.94 3.00
N HIS A 109 -11.70 5.60 4.19
CA HIS A 109 -10.95 4.83 5.19
C HIS A 109 -11.02 3.32 4.92
N ASP A 110 -10.00 2.61 5.42
CA ASP A 110 -9.90 1.16 5.44
C ASP A 110 -10.02 0.51 4.05
N VAL A 111 -9.47 1.20 3.04
CA VAL A 111 -9.44 0.67 1.68
C VAL A 111 -8.42 -0.45 1.58
N VAL A 112 -8.81 -1.57 0.96
CA VAL A 112 -7.92 -2.71 0.72
C VAL A 112 -7.65 -2.80 -0.78
N ILE A 113 -6.38 -2.78 -1.15
CA ILE A 113 -5.89 -2.98 -2.52
C ILE A 113 -5.09 -4.28 -2.50
N LYS A 114 -5.44 -5.24 -3.36
CA LYS A 114 -4.71 -6.50 -3.47
C LYS A 114 -4.69 -7.04 -4.90
N ASN A 115 -3.64 -7.78 -5.25
CA ASN A 115 -3.49 -8.40 -6.57
C ASN A 115 -3.68 -7.41 -7.73
N SER A 116 -3.27 -6.16 -7.56
CA SER A 116 -3.68 -5.06 -8.43
C SER A 116 -2.52 -4.33 -9.06
N ARG A 117 -2.76 -3.76 -10.26
CA ARG A 117 -1.80 -2.95 -11.00
C ARG A 117 -2.29 -1.51 -11.05
N ILE A 118 -1.44 -0.58 -10.63
CA ILE A 118 -1.65 0.86 -10.73
C ILE A 118 -0.51 1.40 -11.59
N ASP A 119 -0.80 2.00 -12.75
CA ASP A 119 0.24 2.51 -13.66
C ASP A 119 0.75 3.92 -13.27
N GLY A 120 0.00 4.65 -12.45
CA GLY A 120 0.43 5.90 -11.81
C GLY A 120 0.84 5.69 -10.35
N GLY A 121 0.70 6.74 -9.55
CA GLY A 121 0.92 6.70 -8.10
C GLY A 121 -0.33 6.35 -7.29
N VAL A 122 -0.13 6.00 -6.01
CA VAL A 122 -1.18 5.83 -5.00
C VAL A 122 -1.06 6.93 -3.97
N GLN A 123 -2.15 7.65 -3.71
CA GLN A 123 -2.19 8.72 -2.70
C GLN A 123 -3.45 8.68 -1.85
N ASP A 124 -3.32 9.02 -0.57
CA ASP A 124 -4.36 9.03 0.46
C ASP A 124 -4.61 10.43 1.07
N TRP A 125 -4.04 11.47 0.48
CA TRP A 125 -4.25 12.84 0.93
C TRP A 125 -5.09 13.62 -0.07
N TYR A 126 -6.19 14.21 0.39
CA TYR A 126 -7.08 15.01 -0.43
C TYR A 126 -7.86 16.02 0.40
N GLU A 127 -7.97 17.26 -0.07
CA GLU A 127 -8.72 18.34 0.60
C GLU A 127 -8.37 18.51 2.10
N ASN A 128 -7.06 18.46 2.41
CA ASN A 128 -6.51 18.55 3.77
C ASN A 128 -6.98 17.45 4.72
N LYS A 129 -7.23 16.25 4.18
CA LYS A 129 -7.60 15.05 4.94
C LYS A 129 -6.77 13.87 4.48
N GLY A 130 -6.30 13.08 5.45
CA GLY A 130 -5.66 11.78 5.23
C GLY A 130 -6.66 10.64 5.35
N TYR A 131 -6.34 9.51 4.73
CA TYR A 131 -7.19 8.32 4.64
C TYR A 131 -6.36 7.05 4.82
N SER A 132 -6.95 5.97 5.34
CA SER A 132 -6.21 4.73 5.60
C SER A 132 -6.36 3.72 4.47
N PHE A 133 -5.28 3.02 4.14
CA PHE A 133 -5.35 1.91 3.20
C PHE A 133 -4.32 0.81 3.46
N THR A 134 -4.61 -0.38 2.95
CA THR A 134 -3.64 -1.48 2.85
C THR A 134 -3.47 -1.85 1.39
N ILE A 135 -2.23 -2.02 0.94
CA ILE A 135 -1.88 -2.48 -0.39
C ILE A 135 -0.99 -3.72 -0.29
N THR A 136 -1.43 -4.80 -0.95
CA THR A 136 -0.78 -6.12 -0.89
C THR A 136 -0.62 -6.70 -2.29
N ASP A 137 0.46 -7.43 -2.57
CA ASP A 137 0.61 -8.20 -3.81
C ASP A 137 0.28 -7.38 -5.07
N SER A 138 0.80 -6.15 -5.13
CA SER A 138 0.38 -5.16 -6.12
C SER A 138 1.56 -4.42 -6.72
N THR A 139 1.45 -4.09 -8.00
CA THR A 139 2.48 -3.33 -8.72
C THR A 139 2.03 -1.90 -8.88
N VAL A 140 2.90 -0.95 -8.53
CA VAL A 140 2.67 0.49 -8.65
C VAL A 140 3.71 1.10 -9.58
N GLY A 141 3.22 1.90 -10.53
CA GLY A 141 3.99 2.59 -11.55
C GLY A 141 4.02 1.91 -12.93
N PRO A 142 4.41 2.69 -13.95
CA PRO A 142 4.27 2.30 -15.33
C PRO A 142 5.29 1.24 -15.74
N GLU A 143 5.01 0.55 -16.84
CA GLU A 143 5.93 -0.46 -17.38
C GLU A 143 7.13 0.11 -18.11
N LYS A 144 6.99 1.33 -18.60
CA LYS A 144 8.02 2.05 -19.33
C LYS A 144 7.92 3.53 -18.97
N GLY A 145 9.05 4.21 -19.07
CA GLY A 145 9.18 5.61 -18.68
C GLY A 145 9.47 5.76 -17.20
N CYS A 146 9.53 7.02 -16.77
CA CYS A 146 9.83 7.39 -15.40
C CYS A 146 8.93 8.56 -14.96
N LEU A 147 8.14 8.35 -13.90
CA LEU A 147 7.38 9.40 -13.25
C LEU A 147 8.25 10.03 -12.15
N THR A 148 8.48 11.34 -12.19
CA THR A 148 9.22 12.03 -11.11
C THR A 148 8.49 11.95 -9.77
N ALA A 149 7.15 11.82 -9.77
CA ALA A 149 6.37 11.74 -8.53
C ALA A 149 6.59 10.41 -7.77
N PRO A 150 6.31 10.36 -6.46
CA PRO A 150 6.37 9.12 -5.67
C PRO A 150 5.40 8.03 -6.16
N GLY A 151 5.79 6.78 -5.95
CA GLY A 151 4.93 5.62 -6.18
C GLY A 151 3.78 5.54 -5.18
N ILE A 152 4.09 5.54 -3.88
CA ILE A 152 3.09 5.47 -2.81
C ILE A 152 3.32 6.58 -1.79
N GLN A 153 2.24 7.28 -1.44
CA GLN A 153 2.18 8.31 -0.41
C GLN A 153 0.82 8.22 0.30
N THR A 154 0.63 8.71 1.53
CA THR A 154 1.44 9.65 2.31
C THR A 154 1.60 9.15 3.75
N ALA A 155 0.55 8.59 4.36
CA ALA A 155 0.52 8.15 5.74
C ALA A 155 -0.51 7.01 5.96
N ASP A 156 -0.65 6.51 7.19
CA ASP A 156 -1.69 5.57 7.63
C ASP A 156 -1.92 4.36 6.70
N PHE A 157 -0.82 3.84 6.14
CA PHE A 157 -0.86 2.73 5.20
C PHE A 157 0.03 1.54 5.58
N THR A 158 -0.41 0.37 5.14
CA THR A 158 0.43 -0.85 5.10
C THR A 158 0.67 -1.27 3.66
N ALA A 159 1.93 -1.38 3.26
CA ALA A 159 2.37 -1.90 1.97
C ALA A 159 3.11 -3.23 2.18
N LYS A 160 2.60 -4.32 1.59
CA LYS A 160 3.20 -5.65 1.75
C LYS A 160 3.34 -6.38 0.42
N ARG A 161 4.54 -6.88 0.10
CA ARG A 161 4.83 -7.51 -1.21
C ARG A 161 4.46 -6.62 -2.39
N VAL A 162 4.68 -5.32 -2.23
CA VAL A 162 4.47 -4.34 -3.30
C VAL A 162 5.70 -4.28 -4.18
N HIS A 163 5.49 -4.15 -5.49
CA HIS A 163 6.54 -3.85 -6.46
C HIS A 163 6.34 -2.42 -6.96
N ILE A 164 7.20 -1.49 -6.55
CA ILE A 164 7.24 -0.13 -7.12
C ILE A 164 8.30 -0.08 -8.21
N ARG A 165 7.92 0.44 -9.37
CA ARG A 165 8.78 0.61 -10.56
C ARG A 165 8.40 1.87 -11.32
N GLY A 166 9.29 2.37 -12.17
CA GLY A 166 8.93 3.47 -13.09
C GLY A 166 8.64 4.80 -12.38
N HIS A 167 9.12 4.94 -11.15
CA HIS A 167 9.09 6.19 -10.38
C HIS A 167 10.52 6.64 -10.04
N GLY A 168 10.70 7.95 -9.95
CA GLY A 168 11.90 8.61 -9.42
C GLY A 168 11.99 8.46 -7.90
N ASP A 169 10.84 8.51 -7.22
CA ASP A 169 10.69 8.27 -5.78
C ASP A 169 9.82 7.03 -5.51
N GLY A 170 10.25 6.17 -4.59
CA GLY A 170 9.51 4.96 -4.22
C GLY A 170 8.34 5.28 -3.29
N PHE A 171 8.66 5.51 -2.02
CA PHE A 171 7.70 5.90 -0.98
C PHE A 171 7.97 7.33 -0.51
N SER A 172 6.91 8.13 -0.37
CA SER A 172 6.98 9.43 0.31
C SER A 172 6.09 9.40 1.54
N VAL A 173 6.66 9.67 2.71
CA VAL A 173 5.97 9.58 4.01
C VAL A 173 5.90 10.95 4.68
N SER A 174 4.68 11.43 4.93
CA SER A 174 4.40 12.72 5.58
C SER A 174 3.35 12.66 6.69
N GLY A 175 3.25 11.52 7.38
CA GLY A 175 2.38 11.34 8.55
C GLY A 175 2.74 10.09 9.37
N ASP A 176 1.78 9.59 10.14
CA ASP A 176 1.96 8.50 11.11
C ASP A 176 1.67 7.11 10.50
N ASN A 177 2.00 6.06 11.24
CA ASN A 177 1.49 4.69 11.09
C ASN A 177 1.72 4.06 9.70
N VAL A 178 2.94 4.19 9.17
CA VAL A 178 3.33 3.55 7.91
C VAL A 178 4.10 2.26 8.15
N ARG A 179 3.65 1.18 7.52
CA ARG A 179 4.37 -0.11 7.48
C ARG A 179 4.67 -0.52 6.05
N ILE A 180 5.94 -0.79 5.75
CA ILE A 180 6.41 -1.29 4.47
C ILE A 180 7.16 -2.60 4.75
N GLU A 181 6.63 -3.69 4.21
CA GLU A 181 7.09 -5.05 4.50
C GLU A 181 7.24 -5.88 3.23
N ASP A 182 8.27 -6.74 3.17
CA ASP A 182 8.43 -7.73 2.10
C ASP A 182 8.32 -7.14 0.68
N SER A 183 8.69 -5.87 0.49
CA SER A 183 8.42 -5.13 -0.74
C SER A 183 9.69 -4.92 -1.58
N TYR A 184 9.51 -4.61 -2.85
CA TYR A 184 10.60 -4.37 -3.80
C TYR A 184 10.39 -3.03 -4.51
N VAL A 185 11.40 -2.18 -4.45
CA VAL A 185 11.41 -0.85 -5.07
C VAL A 185 12.59 -0.80 -6.03
N ILE A 186 12.31 -0.58 -7.31
CA ILE A 186 13.31 -0.26 -8.32
C ILE A 186 13.04 1.11 -8.90
N LEU A 187 14.03 1.99 -8.77
CA LEU A 187 13.90 3.37 -9.23
C LEU A 187 14.42 3.55 -10.65
N CYS A 188 13.82 4.53 -11.31
CA CYS A 188 14.37 5.18 -12.50
C CYS A 188 14.70 6.64 -12.13
N SER A 189 15.19 7.44 -13.07
CA SER A 189 15.27 8.88 -12.88
C SER A 189 15.05 9.64 -14.18
N ASN A 190 14.52 10.85 -14.05
CA ASN A 190 14.59 11.92 -15.03
C ASN A 190 15.70 12.91 -14.65
N PRO A 191 16.23 13.72 -15.61
CA PRO A 191 17.23 14.73 -15.29
C PRO A 191 16.76 15.71 -14.22
N GLY A 192 17.55 15.87 -13.15
CA GLY A 192 17.23 16.76 -12.04
C GLY A 192 16.30 16.18 -10.97
N ASP A 193 15.89 14.91 -11.09
CA ASP A 193 15.23 14.20 -10.00
C ASP A 193 16.16 14.12 -8.78
N HIS A 194 15.56 14.03 -7.60
CA HIS A 194 16.24 13.82 -6.33
C HIS A 194 15.82 12.48 -5.74
N GLY A 195 15.80 11.45 -6.58
CA GLY A 195 15.09 10.20 -6.31
C GLY A 195 15.49 9.51 -5.00
N ASP A 196 14.52 9.03 -4.25
CA ASP A 196 14.68 8.30 -3.00
C ASP A 196 13.84 7.02 -3.00
N GLY A 197 14.39 5.92 -2.48
CA GLY A 197 13.61 4.67 -2.36
C GLY A 197 12.48 4.82 -1.33
N ILE A 198 12.79 5.52 -0.25
CA ILE A 198 11.84 6.07 0.70
C ILE A 198 12.35 7.41 1.23
N GLN A 199 11.49 8.42 1.23
CA GLN A 199 11.75 9.72 1.83
C GLN A 199 10.74 10.04 2.93
N THR A 200 11.21 10.68 4.01
CA THR A 200 10.33 11.35 4.98
C THR A 200 10.31 12.85 4.77
N ILE A 201 9.12 13.43 4.80
CA ILE A 201 8.88 14.88 4.79
C ILE A 201 7.81 15.17 5.82
N GLY A 202 8.18 15.56 7.04
CA GLY A 202 7.21 15.68 8.14
C GLY A 202 6.54 14.34 8.50
N ALA A 203 7.17 13.20 8.20
CA ALA A 203 6.73 11.91 8.71
C ALA A 203 6.61 12.00 10.23
N GLY A 204 5.51 11.53 10.78
CA GLY A 204 5.30 11.58 12.22
C GLY A 204 5.80 10.30 12.88
N LYS A 205 4.92 9.59 13.57
CA LYS A 205 5.24 8.48 14.47
C LYS A 205 5.03 7.11 13.83
N GLY A 206 5.98 6.19 14.03
CA GLY A 206 5.75 4.76 13.85
C GLY A 206 5.98 4.25 12.42
N LEU A 207 7.05 4.72 11.76
CA LEU A 207 7.48 4.22 10.46
C LEU A 207 8.22 2.89 10.62
N VAL A 208 7.73 1.84 9.97
CA VAL A 208 8.40 0.54 9.89
C VAL A 208 8.72 0.21 8.44
N VAL A 209 10.01 -0.04 8.16
CA VAL A 209 10.52 -0.51 6.87
C VAL A 209 11.27 -1.81 7.15
N HIS A 210 10.62 -2.93 6.84
CA HIS A 210 11.12 -4.25 7.16
C HIS A 210 11.25 -5.11 5.91
N HIS A 211 12.36 -5.85 5.82
CA HIS A 211 12.58 -6.88 4.81
C HIS A 211 12.21 -6.42 3.40
N THR A 212 12.65 -5.22 3.02
CA THR A 212 12.35 -4.59 1.73
C THR A 212 13.63 -4.43 0.93
N THR A 213 13.54 -4.59 -0.38
CA THR A 213 14.66 -4.35 -1.31
C THR A 213 14.49 -3.01 -1.98
N PHE A 214 15.51 -2.15 -1.89
CA PHE A 214 15.60 -0.88 -2.60
C PHE A 214 16.76 -0.94 -3.59
N ASP A 215 16.46 -0.88 -4.89
CA ASP A 215 17.45 -0.85 -5.97
C ASP A 215 17.39 0.47 -6.73
N GLN A 216 18.45 1.25 -6.57
CA GLN A 216 18.62 2.54 -7.22
C GLN A 216 19.80 2.55 -8.20
N ARG A 217 20.40 1.39 -8.52
CA ARG A 217 21.61 1.32 -9.38
C ARG A 217 21.38 1.77 -10.82
N TYR A 218 20.13 1.78 -11.28
CA TYR A 218 19.75 2.13 -12.66
C TYR A 218 19.30 3.58 -12.82
N ALA A 219 19.12 4.30 -11.72
CA ALA A 219 18.77 5.71 -11.70
C ALA A 219 20.05 6.57 -11.65
N LYS A 220 20.07 7.68 -12.38
CA LYS A 220 21.24 8.58 -12.52
C LYS A 220 21.15 9.83 -11.65
N ASP A 221 19.95 10.35 -11.47
CA ASP A 221 19.66 11.58 -10.73
C ASP A 221 18.94 11.17 -9.44
N VAL A 222 19.71 11.02 -8.36
CA VAL A 222 19.30 10.29 -7.16
C VAL A 222 19.85 10.92 -5.88
N THR A 223 19.16 10.69 -4.77
CA THR A 223 19.63 11.03 -3.43
C THR A 223 20.00 9.76 -2.66
N SER A 224 19.05 8.98 -2.16
CA SER A 224 19.32 7.80 -1.32
C SER A 224 18.18 6.76 -1.35
N PRO A 225 18.47 5.45 -1.44
CA PRO A 225 17.46 4.41 -1.31
C PRO A 225 16.67 4.51 0.00
N ILE A 226 17.32 4.91 1.10
CA ILE A 226 16.66 5.19 2.37
C ILE A 226 17.04 6.61 2.80
N PHE A 227 16.09 7.55 2.75
CA PHE A 227 16.33 8.97 3.01
C PHE A 227 15.43 9.51 4.14
N LEU A 228 15.83 9.25 5.38
CA LEU A 228 15.07 9.58 6.58
C LEU A 228 15.77 10.70 7.35
N VAL A 229 15.76 11.92 6.81
CA VAL A 229 16.54 13.05 7.36
C VAL A 229 15.68 14.16 7.95
N ASP A 230 14.36 14.04 7.89
CA ASP A 230 13.45 15.09 8.35
C ASP A 230 13.27 15.07 9.89
N PRO A 231 13.39 16.23 10.58
CA PRO A 231 13.26 16.33 12.04
C PRO A 231 11.86 16.01 12.58
N GLY A 232 10.85 16.01 11.71
CA GLY A 232 9.50 15.54 12.01
C GLY A 232 9.45 14.06 12.36
N THR A 233 10.34 13.24 11.77
CA THR A 233 10.37 11.77 11.91
C THR A 233 10.51 11.33 13.38
N VAL A 234 9.57 10.52 13.87
CA VAL A 234 9.54 9.96 15.24
C VAL A 234 9.31 8.44 15.18
N ASP A 235 10.01 7.69 16.01
CA ASP A 235 9.81 6.23 16.16
C ASP A 235 9.92 5.48 14.83
N VAL A 236 11.15 5.16 14.42
CA VAL A 236 11.46 4.53 13.14
C VAL A 236 12.19 3.20 13.33
N GLU A 237 11.79 2.21 12.52
CA GLU A 237 12.43 0.90 12.43
C GLU A 237 12.79 0.57 10.99
N VAL A 238 14.08 0.48 10.69
CA VAL A 238 14.62 0.10 9.38
C VAL A 238 15.38 -1.21 9.54
N THR A 239 14.77 -2.33 9.16
CA THR A 239 15.32 -3.65 9.50
C THR A 239 15.31 -4.67 8.37
N SER A 240 16.37 -5.48 8.29
CA SER A 240 16.48 -6.62 7.36
C SER A 240 16.31 -6.25 5.88
N ASN A 241 16.59 -5.00 5.50
CA ASN A 241 16.45 -4.54 4.12
C ASN A 241 17.67 -4.90 3.27
N LEU A 242 17.48 -5.05 1.96
CA LEU A 242 18.57 -5.11 0.98
C LEU A 242 18.61 -3.79 0.22
N VAL A 243 19.75 -3.10 0.26
CA VAL A 243 19.86 -1.72 -0.20
C VAL A 243 21.03 -1.56 -1.17
N MET A 244 20.80 -0.91 -2.30
CA MET A 244 21.84 -0.67 -3.30
C MET A 244 21.60 0.58 -4.12
N GLY A 245 22.69 1.27 -4.48
CA GLY A 245 22.61 2.56 -5.16
C GLY A 245 22.64 3.75 -4.21
N GLY A 246 22.37 4.92 -4.79
CA GLY A 246 22.31 6.21 -4.09
C GLY A 246 23.63 6.94 -4.00
N THR A 247 23.54 8.24 -3.71
CA THR A 247 24.72 9.03 -3.32
C THR A 247 25.28 8.49 -2.01
N TYR A 248 24.40 8.33 -1.02
CA TYR A 248 24.58 7.42 0.09
C TYR A 248 23.45 6.38 0.06
N SER A 249 23.73 5.13 0.46
CA SER A 249 22.69 4.09 0.41
C SER A 249 21.64 4.22 1.52
N MET A 250 22.05 4.61 2.73
CA MET A 250 21.13 4.78 3.85
C MET A 250 21.44 6.05 4.64
N ARG A 251 20.40 6.85 4.88
CA ARG A 251 20.48 8.09 5.66
C ARG A 251 19.40 8.11 6.73
N LEU A 252 19.80 8.26 7.99
CA LEU A 252 18.90 8.45 9.14
C LEU A 252 19.44 9.56 10.04
N LEU A 253 18.89 10.76 9.89
CA LEU A 253 19.33 11.97 10.56
C LEU A 253 18.13 12.68 11.18
N HIS A 254 18.37 13.38 12.29
CA HIS A 254 17.39 14.29 12.92
C HIS A 254 16.10 13.65 13.46
N ALA A 255 15.86 12.37 13.20
CA ALA A 255 14.77 11.62 13.79
C ALA A 255 14.83 11.63 15.33
N ARG A 256 13.66 11.47 15.95
CA ARG A 256 13.46 11.51 17.39
C ARG A 256 12.79 10.22 17.88
N GLY A 257 12.76 10.04 19.19
CA GLY A 257 12.18 8.84 19.80
C GLY A 257 13.03 7.60 19.52
N LYS A 258 12.36 6.44 19.40
CA LYS A 258 12.99 5.15 19.12
C LYS A 258 13.53 5.14 17.69
N GLN A 259 14.80 4.81 17.52
CA GLN A 259 15.42 4.71 16.21
C GLN A 259 16.15 3.37 16.14
N VAL A 260 15.69 2.49 15.25
CA VAL A 260 16.28 1.16 15.05
C VAL A 260 16.73 1.03 13.61
N MET A 261 17.99 0.66 13.41
CA MET A 261 18.52 0.32 12.09
C MET A 261 19.33 -0.96 12.23
N LYS A 262 18.71 -2.12 11.93
CA LYS A 262 19.33 -3.44 12.20
C LYS A 262 19.27 -4.41 11.05
N ASP A 263 20.29 -5.25 10.96
CA ASP A 263 20.33 -6.42 10.07
C ASP A 263 20.19 -6.09 8.58
N ASN A 264 20.34 -4.81 8.19
CA ASN A 264 20.27 -4.39 6.80
C ASN A 264 21.54 -4.82 6.06
N SER A 265 21.37 -5.17 4.80
CA SER A 265 22.43 -5.57 3.89
C SER A 265 22.59 -4.51 2.81
N VAL A 266 23.75 -3.86 2.73
CA VAL A 266 24.04 -2.87 1.70
C VAL A 266 24.98 -3.50 0.67
N VAL A 267 24.66 -3.40 -0.61
CA VAL A 267 25.51 -3.97 -1.67
C VAL A 267 26.79 -3.15 -1.80
N ASP A 268 27.92 -3.80 -1.56
CA ASP A 268 29.25 -3.19 -1.58
C ASP A 268 29.51 -2.47 -2.90
N LYS A 269 30.04 -1.24 -2.82
CA LYS A 269 30.40 -0.38 -3.96
C LYS A 269 29.24 -0.03 -4.90
N SER A 270 28.00 -0.14 -4.44
CA SER A 270 26.83 0.28 -5.23
C SER A 270 26.49 1.77 -5.10
N TRP A 271 27.10 2.47 -4.14
CA TRP A 271 26.87 3.91 -3.86
C TRP A 271 27.92 4.82 -4.53
N GLU A 272 27.65 6.12 -4.57
CA GLU A 272 28.60 7.13 -5.08
C GLU A 272 29.58 7.64 -4.01
N TYR A 273 29.08 8.00 -2.82
CA TYR A 273 29.87 8.59 -1.73
C TYR A 273 30.13 7.61 -0.59
N GLY A 274 29.08 6.98 -0.06
CA GLY A 274 29.22 6.05 1.06
C GLY A 274 28.00 5.16 1.29
N PRO A 275 28.13 4.09 2.07
CA PRO A 275 26.99 3.22 2.38
C PRO A 275 26.00 3.85 3.36
N LEU A 276 26.42 4.83 4.16
CA LEU A 276 25.71 5.26 5.37
C LEU A 276 25.97 6.72 5.75
N VAL A 277 24.95 7.43 6.23
CA VAL A 277 25.06 8.67 7.04
C VAL A 277 24.00 8.64 8.15
N VAL A 278 24.40 8.46 9.40
CA VAL A 278 23.47 8.24 10.52
C VAL A 278 23.90 8.95 11.80
N ASP A 279 22.94 9.44 12.58
CA ASP A 279 23.16 9.96 13.95
C ASP A 279 23.45 8.80 14.93
N CYS A 280 24.64 8.19 14.85
CA CYS A 280 24.96 6.91 15.53
C CYS A 280 24.67 6.87 17.03
N ALA A 281 24.85 8.00 17.74
CA ALA A 281 24.58 8.08 19.18
C ALA A 281 23.08 7.94 19.55
N LYS A 282 22.18 8.06 18.57
CA LYS A 282 20.72 8.02 18.78
C LYS A 282 20.06 6.75 18.24
N VAL A 283 20.79 5.96 17.44
CA VAL A 283 20.23 4.82 16.71
C VAL A 283 20.71 3.52 17.32
N ASP A 284 19.77 2.63 17.62
CA ASP A 284 20.07 1.24 17.93
C ASP A 284 20.50 0.53 16.64
N PHE A 285 21.82 0.51 16.44
CA PHE A 285 22.47 0.10 15.20
C PHE A 285 23.30 -1.17 15.42
N SER A 286 22.89 -2.28 14.80
CA SER A 286 23.60 -3.57 14.90
C SER A 286 23.25 -4.52 13.77
N GLY A 287 24.10 -5.52 13.50
CA GLY A 287 23.83 -6.57 12.49
C GLY A 287 23.87 -6.12 11.03
N ASN A 288 24.03 -4.81 10.77
CA ASN A 288 24.15 -4.28 9.43
C ASN A 288 25.47 -4.72 8.76
N LYS A 289 25.43 -4.99 7.47
CA LYS A 289 26.55 -5.60 6.73
C LYS A 289 26.66 -5.09 5.31
N LEU A 290 27.90 -5.02 4.81
CA LEU A 290 28.19 -4.92 3.38
C LEU A 290 28.17 -6.33 2.77
N VAL A 291 27.53 -6.47 1.61
CA VAL A 291 27.35 -7.76 0.92
C VAL A 291 27.64 -7.65 -0.56
N THR A 292 27.86 -8.80 -1.20
CA THR A 292 27.75 -8.94 -2.66
C THR A 292 26.50 -9.75 -2.99
N ILE A 293 25.96 -9.56 -4.18
CA ILE A 293 24.76 -10.25 -4.67
C ILE A 293 24.97 -10.83 -6.07
N ASP A 294 24.16 -11.83 -6.44
CA ASP A 294 23.97 -12.24 -7.84
C ASP A 294 22.87 -11.40 -8.54
N ASP A 295 22.62 -11.67 -9.82
CA ASP A 295 21.59 -10.97 -10.61
C ASP A 295 20.15 -11.26 -10.12
N ASP A 296 19.97 -12.31 -9.32
CA ASP A 296 18.69 -12.69 -8.69
C ASP A 296 18.54 -12.09 -7.27
N TYR A 297 19.37 -11.10 -6.92
CA TYR A 297 19.40 -10.42 -5.61
C TYR A 297 19.75 -11.35 -4.42
N ARG A 298 20.28 -12.55 -4.68
CA ARG A 298 20.74 -13.43 -3.60
C ARG A 298 22.08 -12.95 -3.08
N ILE A 299 22.20 -12.86 -1.76
CA ILE A 299 23.49 -12.57 -1.12
C ILE A 299 24.46 -13.71 -1.40
N THR A 300 25.57 -13.41 -2.07
CA THR A 300 26.61 -14.38 -2.42
C THR A 300 27.77 -14.37 -1.43
N SER A 301 28.06 -13.24 -0.79
CA SER A 301 28.99 -13.16 0.33
C SER A 301 28.77 -11.94 1.23
N VAL A 302 29.23 -12.04 2.47
CA VAL A 302 29.35 -10.90 3.40
C VAL A 302 30.75 -10.32 3.25
N VAL A 303 30.84 -9.04 2.87
CA VAL A 303 32.11 -8.34 2.67
C VAL A 303 32.69 -7.89 4.01
N SER A 304 31.87 -7.22 4.82
CA SER A 304 32.26 -6.74 6.14
C SER A 304 31.02 -6.34 6.96
N PRO A 305 31.14 -6.23 8.30
CA PRO A 305 30.15 -5.50 9.07
C PRO A 305 30.09 -4.04 8.63
N LEU A 306 28.88 -3.50 8.45
CA LEU A 306 28.68 -2.07 8.25
C LEU A 306 28.72 -1.41 9.63
N LYS A 307 29.64 -0.48 9.84
CA LYS A 307 29.79 0.24 11.11
C LYS A 307 29.06 1.58 11.03
N CYS A 308 28.54 2.02 12.18
CA CYS A 308 28.10 3.39 12.37
C CYS A 308 29.30 4.16 12.94
N GLU A 309 29.85 5.09 12.15
CA GLU A 309 31.03 5.90 12.50
C GLU A 309 30.64 7.37 12.63
#